data_AF-A0A817D6G3-F1
#
_entry.id   AF-A0A817D6G3-F1
#
_cell.length_a   1.000
_cell.length_b   1.000
_cell.length_c   1.000
_cell.angle_alpha   90.00
_cell.angle_beta   90.00
_cell.angle_gamma   90.00
#
_symmetry.space_group_name_H-M   'P 1'
#
loop_
_entity.id
_entity.type
_entity.pdbx_description
1 polymer ?
#
loop_
_entity_poly.entity_id
_entity_poly.type
_entity_poly.pdbx_seq_one_letter_code
_entity_poly.pdbx_strand_id
1 'polypeptide(L)' 'MPTSLAKESAAYAAVDENIRSNVHIIGIGSGSTIVPAVQRIAEIVHKDNLDLICVPSSLQVCVQLEELNR' A
#
# COMPACT_ATOMS: atom_id res chain seq x y z
N MET A 1 20.29 10.06 6.21
CA MET A 1 19.14 10.24 5.29
C MET A 1 17.98 10.82 6.08
N PRO A 2 17.16 11.72 5.53
CA PRO A 2 15.91 12.14 6.16
C PRO A 2 15.00 10.93 6.37
N THR A 3 14.45 10.78 7.58
CA THR A 3 13.66 9.60 7.99
C THR A 3 12.42 9.37 7.13
N SER A 4 11.85 10.42 6.53
CA SER A 4 10.70 10.33 5.61
C SER A 4 11.08 9.66 4.28
N LEU A 5 12.19 10.06 3.67
CA LEU A 5 12.65 9.49 2.39
C LEU A 5 13.02 8.00 2.54
N ALA A 6 13.60 7.62 3.68
CA ALA A 6 13.89 6.22 3.95
C ALA A 6 12.61 5.38 4.07
N LYS A 7 11.55 5.92 4.69
CA LYS A 7 10.25 5.25 4.80
C LYS A 7 9.57 5.12 3.43
N GLU A 8 9.59 6.18 2.64
CA GLU A 8 9.04 6.18 1.28
C GLU A 8 9.76 5.17 0.39
N SER A 9 11.09 5.20 0.36
CA SER A 9 11.89 4.26 -0.43
C SER A 9 11.65 2.81 0.00
N ALA A 10 11.57 2.53 1.30
CA ALA A 10 11.27 1.19 1.80
C ALA A 10 9.85 0.74 1.42
N ALA A 11 8.86 1.64 1.52
CA ALA A 11 7.48 1.36 1.16
C ALA A 11 7.33 1.06 -0.33
N TYR A 12 7.95 1.86 -1.21
CA TYR A 12 7.86 1.66 -2.66
C TYR A 12 8.56 0.37 -3.08
N ALA A 13 9.76 0.09 -2.54
CA ALA A 13 10.45 -1.16 -2.82
C ALA A 13 9.61 -2.38 -2.40
N ALA A 14 8.99 -2.33 -1.20
CA ALA A 14 8.13 -3.41 -0.72
C ALA A 14 6.94 -3.66 -1.65
N VAL A 15 6.32 -2.61 -2.18
CA VAL A 15 5.18 -2.73 -3.09
C VAL A 15 5.62 -3.22 -4.47
N ASP A 16 6.62 -2.58 -5.07
CA ASP A 16 7.08 -2.85 -6.44
C ASP A 16 7.67 -4.26 -6.59
N GLU A 17 8.33 -4.80 -5.55
CA GLU A 17 8.94 -6.13 -5.61
C GLU A 17 7.95 -7.29 -5.40
N ASN A 18 6.87 -7.02 -4.65
CA ASN A 18 5.97 -8.07 -4.13
C ASN A 18 4.56 -8.04 -4.72
N ILE A 19 4.06 -6.89 -5.21
CA ILE A 19 2.75 -6.84 -5.88
C ILE A 19 2.91 -7.28 -7.33
N ARG A 20 2.23 -8.37 -7.66
CA ARG A 20 2.23 -9.00 -8.98
C ARG A 20 0.80 -9.43 -9.32
N SER A 21 0.52 -9.68 -10.60
CA SER A 21 -0.82 -10.04 -11.07
C SER A 21 -1.40 -11.31 -10.45
N ASN A 22 -0.57 -12.20 -9.89
CA ASN A 22 -1.00 -13.40 -9.18
C ASN A 22 -1.28 -13.17 -7.68
N VAL A 23 -1.06 -11.95 -7.17
CA VAL A 23 -1.34 -11.57 -5.79
C VAL A 23 -2.68 -10.87 -5.74
N HIS A 24 -3.66 -11.54 -5.14
CA HIS A 24 -5.03 -11.04 -5.04
C HIS A 24 -5.41 -10.56 -3.63
N ILE A 25 -4.64 -10.93 -2.60
CA ILE A 25 -4.96 -10.61 -1.20
C ILE A 25 -3.69 -10.13 -0.51
N ILE A 26 -3.74 -8.95 0.10
CA ILE A 26 -2.63 -8.39 0.88
C ILE A 26 -3.09 -7.94 2.26
N GLY A 27 -2.26 -8.19 3.26
CA GLY A 27 -2.43 -7.64 4.60
C GLY A 27 -1.79 -6.25 4.69
N ILE A 28 -2.53 -5.25 5.14
CA ILE A 28 -2.04 -3.87 5.30
C ILE A 28 -1.75 -3.60 6.78
N GLY A 29 -0.47 -3.45 7.11
CA GLY A 29 -0.01 -3.17 8.46
C GLY A 29 -0.24 -1.72 8.91
N SER A 30 -0.09 -1.45 10.20
CA SER A 30 -0.17 -0.10 10.78
C SER A 30 1.18 0.60 10.87
N GLY A 31 1.20 1.92 10.70
CA GLY A 31 2.35 2.78 10.98
C GLY A 31 2.59 3.84 9.91
N SER A 32 3.42 4.84 10.18
CA SER A 32 3.65 5.96 9.25
C SER A 32 4.23 5.54 7.90
N THR A 33 4.90 4.39 7.84
CA THR A 33 5.51 3.87 6.60
C THR A 33 4.48 3.24 5.67
N ILE A 34 3.29 2.88 6.18
CA ILE A 34 2.24 2.33 5.31
C ILE A 34 1.62 3.39 4.42
N VAL A 35 1.61 4.66 4.84
CA VAL A 35 1.02 5.76 4.08
C VAL A 35 1.56 5.83 2.64
N PRO A 36 2.89 5.91 2.41
CA PRO A 36 3.43 5.85 1.05
C PRO A 36 3.23 4.49 0.38
N ALA A 37 3.16 3.38 1.13
CA ALA A 37 2.89 2.07 0.55
C ALA A 37 1.48 2.00 -0.05
N VAL A 38 0.45 2.45 0.68
CA VAL A 38 -0.93 2.43 0.18
C VAL A 38 -1.11 3.34 -1.03
N GLN A 39 -0.46 4.51 -1.04
CA GLN A 39 -0.45 5.38 -2.21
C GLN A 39 0.14 4.68 -3.43
N ARG A 40 1.29 4.00 -3.27
CA ARG A 40 1.93 3.25 -4.35
C ARG A 40 1.07 2.06 -4.83
N ILE A 41 0.38 1.38 -3.92
CA ILE A 41 -0.56 0.30 -4.26
C ILE A 41 -1.69 0.84 -5.14
N ALA A 42 -2.29 1.97 -4.76
CA ALA A 42 -3.37 2.59 -5.54
C ALA A 42 -2.92 2.95 -6.96
N GLU A 43 -1.69 3.47 -7.14
CA GLU A 43 -1.13 3.76 -8.45
C GLU A 43 -1.04 2.51 -9.34
N ILE A 44 -0.49 1.41 -8.81
CA ILE A 44 -0.31 0.16 -9.57
C ILE A 44 -1.65 -0.49 -9.89
N VAL A 45 -2.55 -0.55 -8.90
CA VAL A 45 -3.91 -1.10 -9.08
C VAL A 45 -4.65 -0.33 -10.17
N HIS A 46 -4.56 1.01 -10.18
CA HIS A 46 -5.20 1.83 -11.21
C HIS A 46 -4.55 1.65 -12.59
N LYS A 47 -3.22 1.56 -12.65
CA LYS A 47 -2.47 1.44 -13.91
C LYS A 47 -2.65 0.07 -14.57
N ASP A 48 -2.55 -1.00 -13.78
CA ASP A 48 -2.52 -2.39 -14.27
C ASP A 48 -3.88 -3.09 -14.11
N ASN A 49 -4.90 -2.37 -13.62
CA ASN A 49 -6.26 -2.86 -13.38
C ASN A 49 -6.28 -4.19 -12.61
N LEU A 50 -5.52 -4.24 -11.51
CA LEU A 50 -5.40 -5.42 -10.67
C LEU A 50 -6.60 -5.56 -9.75
N ASP A 51 -7.16 -6.76 -9.65
CA ASP A 51 -8.18 -7.09 -8.64
C ASP A 51 -7.50 -7.52 -7.35
N LEU A 52 -7.54 -6.64 -6.34
CA LEU A 52 -6.69 -6.72 -5.16
C LEU A 52 -7.49 -6.40 -3.89
N ILE A 53 -7.55 -7.39 -2.99
CA ILE A 53 -8.26 -7.33 -1.71
C ILE A 53 -7.26 -6.92 -0.63
N CYS A 54 -7.53 -5.78 0.02
CA CYS A 54 -6.69 -5.28 1.11
C CYS A 54 -7.34 -5.61 2.47
N VAL A 55 -6.59 -6.30 3.34
CA VAL A 55 -7.04 -6.68 4.68
C VAL A 55 -6.28 -5.83 5.72
N PRO A 56 -6.93 -4.85 6.36
CA PRO A 56 -6.26 -3.95 7.31
C PRO A 56 -5.97 -4.65 8.65
N SER A 57 -4.83 -4.35 9.26
CA SER A 57 -4.47 -4.82 10.61
C SER A 57 -4.97 -3.92 11.74
N SER A 58 -5.45 -2.71 11.42
CA SER A 58 -5.95 -1.73 12.38
C SER A 58 -7.02 -0.81 11.79
N LEU A 59 -7.83 -0.20 12.66
CA LEU A 59 -8.90 0.71 12.25
C LEU A 59 -8.38 1.94 11.49
N GLN A 60 -7.27 2.52 11.94
CA GLN A 60 -6.64 3.68 11.27
C GLN A 60 -6.39 3.38 9.78
N VAL A 61 -5.85 2.20 9.50
CA VAL A 61 -5.50 1.77 8.15
C VAL A 61 -6.77 1.48 7.33
N CYS A 62 -7.78 0.89 7.96
CA CYS A 62 -9.07 0.63 7.32
C CYS A 62 -9.69 1.94 6.80
N VAL A 63 -9.76 2.97 7.65
CA VAL A 63 -10.27 4.29 7.26
C VAL A 63 -9.43 4.89 6.13
N GLN A 64 -8.10 4.76 6.19
CA GLN A 64 -7.22 5.29 5.15
C GLN A 64 -7.40 4.58 3.79
N LEU A 65 -7.65 3.27 3.78
CA LEU A 65 -7.95 2.53 2.54
C LEU A 65 -9.30 2.96 1.95
N GLU A 66 -10.30 3.20 2.79
CA GLU A 66 -11.61 3.69 2.36
C GLU A 66 -11.54 5.08 1.72
N GLU A 67 -10.67 5.96 2.22
CA GLU A 67 -10.44 7.29 1.65
C GLU A 67 -9.84 7.25 0.24
N LEU A 68 -9.04 6.24 -0.07
CA LEU A 68 -8.42 6.07 -1.40
C LEU A 68 -9.36 5.46 -2.44
N ASN A 69 -10.43 4.81 -1.99
CA ASN A 69 -11.47 4.25 -2.83
C ASN A 69 -12.64 5.22 -3.09
N ARG A 70 -12.60 6.43 -2.52
CA ARG A 70 -13.54 7.52 -2.84
C ARG A 70 -13.08 8.31 -4.05
#